data_AF-A0A944ZBG9-F1
#
_entry.id   AF-A0A944ZBG9-F1
#
_cell.length_a   1.000
_cell.length_b   1.000
_cell.length_c   1.000
_cell.angle_alpha   90.00
_cell.angle_beta   90.00
_cell.angle_gamma   90.00
#
_symmetry.space_group_name_H-M   'P 1'
#
loop_
_entity.id
_entity.type
_entity.pdbx_description
1 polymer ?
#
loop_
_entity_poly.entity_id
_entity_poly.type
_entity_poly.pdbx_seq_one_letter_code
_entity_poly.pdbx_strand_id
1 'polypeptide(L)'
;VSALRELKEETGLDTENLTNIGKVNVDPGLLSHDTYVFRAENCTGWDAGHSDSADQIRGVVSLSLDEVERRIAAGDITHGPTLIALYLDRLSRTGGH
;
A
#
# COMPACT_ATOMS: atom_id res chain seq x y z
N VAL A 1 -10.29 -12.37 1.93
CA VAL A 1 -8.89 -12.16 1.50
C VAL A 1 -8.12 -11.53 2.65
N SER A 2 -6.88 -11.95 2.93
CA SER A 2 -6.06 -11.42 4.04
C SER A 2 -4.95 -10.52 3.49
N ALA A 3 -4.68 -9.39 4.16
CA ALA A 3 -3.64 -8.43 3.76
C ALA A 3 -2.23 -9.03 3.66
N LEU A 4 -1.90 -10.03 4.48
CA LEU A 4 -0.61 -10.73 4.39
C LEU A 4 -0.48 -11.57 3.11
N ARG A 5 -1.60 -12.16 2.67
CA ARG A 5 -1.61 -12.96 1.44
C ARG A 5 -1.38 -12.06 0.22
N GLU A 6 -2.11 -10.94 0.15
CA GLU A 6 -1.95 -9.97 -0.94
C GLU A 6 -0.54 -9.38 -0.96
N LEU A 7 0.01 -8.99 0.20
CA LEU A 7 1.38 -8.47 0.28
C LEU A 7 2.39 -9.44 -0.37
N LYS A 8 2.25 -10.74 -0.10
CA LYS A 8 3.13 -11.77 -0.64
C LYS A 8 2.88 -12.04 -2.13
N GLU A 9 1.62 -12.16 -2.54
CA GLU A 9 1.26 -12.45 -3.93
C GLU A 9 1.60 -11.27 -4.86
N GLU A 10 1.34 -10.04 -4.43
CA GLU A 10 1.54 -8.84 -5.24
C GLU A 10 2.99 -8.35 -5.25
N THR A 11 3.73 -8.53 -4.14
CA THR A 11 5.06 -7.90 -3.96
C THR A 11 6.19 -8.86 -3.60
N GLY A 12 5.90 -10.11 -3.28
CA GLY A 12 6.86 -11.07 -2.75
C GLY A 12 7.22 -10.87 -1.27
N LEU A 13 6.79 -9.76 -0.66
CA LEU A 13 7.11 -9.43 0.73
C LEU A 13 6.33 -10.29 1.73
N ASP A 14 6.97 -10.59 2.85
CA ASP A 14 6.37 -11.27 3.99
C ASP A 14 6.72 -10.55 5.30
N THR A 15 5.83 -10.59 6.28
CA THR A 15 6.04 -9.98 7.61
C THR A 15 5.15 -10.59 8.69
N GLU A 16 5.61 -10.50 9.94
CA GLU A 16 4.80 -10.76 11.14
C GLU A 16 4.22 -9.48 11.77
N ASN A 17 4.66 -8.29 11.32
CA ASN A 17 4.29 -7.00 11.91
C ASN A 17 3.33 -6.25 11.01
N LEU A 18 2.03 -6.46 11.25
CA LEU A 18 0.95 -5.82 10.50
C LEU A 18 0.09 -4.97 11.44
N THR A 19 0.00 -3.67 11.17
CA THR A 19 -0.82 -2.72 11.95
C THR A 19 -1.95 -2.19 11.09
N ASN A 20 -3.21 -2.31 11.52
CA ASN A 20 -4.33 -1.63 10.86
C ASN A 20 -4.23 -0.12 11.11
N ILE A 21 -4.10 0.66 10.05
CA ILE A 21 -3.95 2.12 10.12
C ILE A 21 -5.19 2.87 9.62
N GLY A 22 -6.23 2.15 9.20
CA GLY A 22 -7.52 2.75 8.89
C GLY A 22 -8.31 2.01 7.81
N LYS A 23 -9.21 2.77 7.18
CA LYS A 23 -10.16 2.28 6.18
C LYS A 23 -10.30 3.30 5.04
N VAL A 24 -10.46 2.79 3.82
CA VAL A 24 -10.74 3.55 2.61
C VAL A 24 -11.90 2.92 1.83
N ASN A 25 -12.67 3.74 1.13
CA ASN A 25 -13.61 3.29 0.12
C ASN A 25 -12.99 3.54 -1.26
N VAL A 26 -12.81 2.47 -2.04
CA VAL A 26 -12.09 2.53 -3.33
C VAL A 26 -12.91 3.24 -4.39
N ASP A 27 -14.17 2.85 -4.53
CA ASP A 27 -15.14 3.50 -5.41
C ASP A 27 -16.53 3.35 -4.80
N PRO A 28 -17.01 4.32 -3.98
CA PRO A 28 -18.32 4.24 -3.34
C PRO A 28 -19.50 4.17 -4.32
N GLY A 29 -19.31 4.56 -5.58
CA GLY A 29 -20.35 4.54 -6.60
C GLY A 29 -20.55 3.15 -7.22
N LEU A 30 -19.52 2.31 -7.18
CA LEU A 30 -19.52 0.96 -7.77
C LEU A 30 -19.37 -0.17 -6.74
N LEU A 31 -18.67 0.08 -5.64
CA LEU A 31 -18.29 -0.91 -4.65
C LEU A 31 -18.87 -0.55 -3.28
N SER A 32 -19.54 -1.50 -2.64
CA SER A 32 -20.15 -1.33 -1.32
C SER A 32 -19.31 -1.89 -0.17
N HIS A 33 -18.16 -2.51 -0.47
CA HIS A 33 -17.31 -3.09 0.56
C HIS A 33 -16.34 -2.08 1.15
N ASP A 34 -16.05 -2.27 2.43
CA ASP A 34 -15.00 -1.58 3.14
C ASP A 34 -13.63 -2.16 2.75
N THR A 35 -12.65 -1.29 2.47
CA THR A 35 -11.25 -1.71 2.26
C THR A 35 -10.39 -1.22 3.42
N TYR A 36 -9.73 -2.14 4.12
CA TYR A 36 -8.88 -1.81 5.26
C TYR A 36 -7.43 -1.59 4.82
N VAL A 37 -6.77 -0.62 5.44
CA VAL A 37 -5.38 -0.25 5.14
C VAL A 37 -4.48 -0.73 6.28
N PHE A 38 -3.40 -1.41 5.92
CA PHE A 38 -2.44 -1.93 6.88
C PHE A 38 -1.05 -1.38 6.59
N ARG A 39 -0.29 -1.09 7.65
CA ARG A 39 1.16 -0.89 7.58
C ARG A 39 1.85 -2.22 7.88
N ALA A 40 2.69 -2.66 6.96
CA ALA A 40 3.62 -3.78 7.13
C ALA A 40 5.00 -3.24 7.51
N GLU A 41 5.63 -3.79 8.55
CA GLU A 41 6.95 -3.37 9.03
C GLU A 41 7.89 -4.57 9.13
N ASN A 42 9.20 -4.36 9.11
CA ASN A 42 10.21 -5.44 9.16
C ASN A 42 9.99 -6.52 8.08
N CYS A 43 9.60 -6.11 6.88
CA CYS A 43 9.33 -7.03 5.78
C CYS A 43 10.61 -7.72 5.30
N THR A 44 10.45 -8.95 4.82
CA THR A 44 11.50 -9.76 4.20
C THR A 44 11.05 -10.25 2.83
N GLY A 45 11.96 -10.82 2.03
CA GLY A 45 11.60 -11.45 0.76
C GLY A 45 11.44 -10.49 -0.42
N TRP A 46 11.98 -9.27 -0.33
CA TRP A 46 11.91 -8.31 -1.43
C TRP A 46 12.58 -8.85 -2.71
N ASP A 47 11.86 -8.78 -3.83
CA ASP A 47 12.35 -9.13 -5.16
C ASP A 47 11.88 -8.08 -6.18
N ALA A 48 12.84 -7.38 -6.80
CA ALA A 48 12.57 -6.38 -7.83
C ALA A 48 12.01 -6.98 -9.14
N GLY A 49 12.22 -8.28 -9.36
CA GLY A 49 11.71 -9.02 -10.51
C GLY A 49 10.31 -9.61 -10.28
N HIS A 50 9.74 -9.46 -9.08
CA HIS A 50 8.43 -10.00 -8.77
C HIS A 50 7.33 -9.29 -9.56
N SER A 51 6.38 -10.09 -10.06
CA SER A 51 5.23 -9.62 -10.83
C SER A 51 4.05 -10.54 -10.59
N ASP A 52 2.85 -9.98 -10.53
CA ASP A 52 1.62 -10.75 -10.51
C ASP A 52 0.78 -10.44 -11.76
N SER A 53 0.69 -11.41 -12.67
CA SER A 53 -0.09 -11.27 -13.90
C SER A 53 -1.60 -11.31 -13.66
N ALA A 54 -2.07 -11.97 -12.60
CA ALA A 54 -3.50 -12.06 -12.29
C ALA A 54 -4.06 -10.68 -11.92
N ASP A 55 -3.29 -9.93 -11.11
CA ASP A 55 -3.65 -8.57 -10.67
C ASP A 55 -2.99 -7.46 -11.49
N GLN A 56 -2.42 -7.81 -12.66
CA GLN A 56 -1.83 -6.88 -13.62
C GLN A 56 -0.68 -6.02 -13.04
N ILE A 57 0.01 -6.54 -12.04
CA ILE A 57 1.18 -5.91 -11.41
C ILE A 57 2.40 -6.18 -12.27
N ARG A 58 2.92 -5.11 -12.89
CA ARG A 58 4.06 -5.17 -13.81
C ARG A 58 5.42 -5.21 -13.12
N GLY A 59 5.49 -4.85 -11.85
CA GLY A 59 6.72 -4.84 -11.08
C GLY A 59 6.60 -4.10 -9.76
N VAL A 60 7.54 -4.38 -8.86
CA VAL A 60 7.63 -3.79 -7.54
C VAL A 60 8.74 -2.74 -7.53
N VAL A 61 8.48 -1.60 -6.90
CA VAL A 61 9.48 -0.53 -6.72
C VAL A 61 9.66 -0.20 -5.24
N SER A 62 10.88 0.17 -4.87
CA SER A 62 11.17 0.77 -3.57
C SER A 62 11.46 2.24 -3.76
N LEU A 63 10.72 3.10 -3.04
CA LEU A 63 10.81 4.55 -3.13
C LEU A 63 11.06 5.12 -1.73
N SER A 64 11.87 6.17 -1.64
CA SER A 64 11.92 6.97 -0.42
C SER A 64 10.65 7.82 -0.27
N LEU A 65 10.34 8.25 0.95
CA LEU A 65 9.18 9.13 1.20
C LEU A 65 9.24 10.41 0.37
N ASP A 66 10.42 11.04 0.27
CA ASP A 66 10.60 12.24 -0.55
C ASP A 66 10.31 11.99 -2.04
N GLU A 67 10.67 10.80 -2.56
CA GLU A 67 10.39 10.44 -3.94
C GLU A 67 8.91 10.19 -4.16
N VAL A 68 8.23 9.55 -3.21
CA VAL A 68 6.77 9.39 -3.24
C VAL A 68 6.09 10.76 -3.28
N GLU A 69 6.47 11.70 -2.40
CA GLU A 69 5.90 13.05 -2.38
C GLU A 69 6.13 13.80 -3.71
N ARG A 70 7.35 13.72 -4.28
CA ARG A 70 7.64 14.31 -5.60
C ARG A 70 6.78 13.73 -6.71
N ARG A 71 6.61 12.40 -6.77
CA ARG A 71 5.82 11.72 -7.81
C ARG A 71 4.33 12.01 -7.68
N ILE A 72 3.81 12.16 -6.46
CA ILE A 72 2.45 12.63 -6.24
C ILE A 72 2.29 14.05 -6.81
N ALA A 73 3.21 14.96 -6.46
CA ALA A 73 3.16 16.35 -6.94
C ALA A 73 3.31 16.47 -8.47
N ALA A 74 4.09 15.58 -9.09
CA ALA A 74 4.27 15.52 -10.54
C ALA A 74 3.08 14.87 -11.29
N GLY A 75 2.16 14.20 -10.57
CA GLY A 75 1.03 13.49 -11.18
C GLY A 75 1.34 12.06 -11.64
N ASP A 76 2.48 11.49 -11.23
CA ASP A 76 2.84 10.10 -11.53
C ASP A 76 2.12 9.10 -10.62
N ILE A 77 1.77 9.52 -9.39
CA ILE A 77 0.98 8.73 -8.43
C ILE A 77 -0.35 9.46 -8.21
N THR A 78 -1.42 8.94 -8.80
CA THR A 78 -2.75 9.56 -8.77
C THR A 78 -3.84 8.62 -8.27
N HIS A 79 -3.50 7.37 -7.98
CA HIS A 79 -4.45 6.36 -7.53
C HIS A 79 -4.99 6.68 -6.13
N GLY A 80 -6.28 6.99 -6.03
CA GLY A 80 -6.93 7.49 -4.81
C GLY A 80 -6.69 6.63 -3.57
N PRO A 81 -6.96 5.31 -3.58
CA PRO A 81 -6.70 4.43 -2.43
C PRO A 81 -5.25 4.45 -1.96
N THR A 82 -4.29 4.52 -2.89
CA THR A 82 -2.86 4.63 -2.57
C THR A 82 -2.55 5.95 -1.87
N LEU A 83 -3.08 7.07 -2.38
CA LEU A 83 -2.89 8.38 -1.75
C LEU A 83 -3.48 8.44 -0.34
N ILE A 84 -4.67 7.87 -0.14
CA ILE A 84 -5.32 7.80 1.18
C ILE A 84 -4.52 6.91 2.14
N ALA A 85 -4.01 5.76 1.68
CA ALA A 85 -3.17 4.88 2.50
C ALA A 85 -1.90 5.58 2.98
N LEU A 86 -1.23 6.34 2.11
CA LEU A 86 -0.05 7.14 2.46
C LEU A 86 -0.37 8.24 3.46
N TYR A 87 -1.52 8.91 3.33
CA TYR A 87 -1.96 9.93 4.27
C TYR A 87 -2.30 9.35 5.65
N LEU A 88 -3.00 8.21 5.70
CA LEU A 88 -3.29 7.49 6.93
C LEU A 88 -2.01 7.05 7.65
N ASP A 89 -1.01 6.53 6.93
CA ASP A 89 0.28 6.17 7.54
C ASP A 89 0.96 7.39 8.17
N ARG A 90 1.02 8.52 7.44
CA ARG A 90 1.56 9.78 7.95
C ARG A 90 0.87 10.26 9.22
N LEU A 91 -0.47 10.23 9.25
CA LEU A 91 -1.25 10.59 10.44
C LEU A 91 -0.98 9.64 11.61
N SER A 92 -0.91 8.32 11.36
CA SER A 92 -0.65 7.34 12.40
C SER A 92 0.73 7.48 13.06
N ARG A 93 1.72 8.00 12.32
CA ARG A 93 3.09 8.25 12.83
C ARG A 93 3.22 9.57 13.57
N THR A 94 2.41 10.56 13.22
CA THR A 94 2.45 11.90 13.83
C THR A 94 1.49 12.03 15.02
N GLY A 95 0.42 11.23 15.06
CA GLY A 95 -0.57 11.17 16.13
C GLY A 95 -0.21 10.25 17.29
N GLY A 96 1.06 9.92 17.49
CA GLY A 96 1.51 9.17 18.67
C GLY A 96 1.20 9.96 19.95
N HIS A 97 0.17 9.52 20.67
CA HIS A 97 0.03 9.74 22.10
C HIS A 97 0.91 8.74 22.86
#